data_AF-A0A6B3I684-F1
#
_entry.id   AF-A0A6B3I684-F1
#
_cell.length_a   1.000
_cell.length_b   1.000
_cell.length_c   1.000
_cell.angle_alpha   90.00
_cell.angle_beta   90.00
_cell.angle_gamma   90.00
#
_symmetry.space_group_name_H-M   'P 1'
#
loop_
_entity.id
_entity.type
_entity.pdbx_description
1 polymer ?
#
loop_
_entity_poly.entity_id
_entity_poly.type
_entity_poly.pdbx_seq_one_letter_code
_entity_poly.pdbx_strand_id
1 'polypeptide(L)'
;DGCSQGECGACNVQVDGRLVASCLVPAATAAGSEVRTVEGLAVDGEPSDVQRALSACGAVQCGFCIPGMAMTVHDLLEGNHAPSELETRQALCGNLCRCSGYRGVLDAVADVVAGREASAEAAASAQAASAQDEPRIPHQAEAGAGG
;
A
#
# COMPACT_ATOMS: atom_id res chain seq x y z
N ASP A 1 -22.07 -6.56 -12.63
CA ASP A 1 -22.51 -5.25 -12.14
C ASP A 1 -22.65 -5.32 -10.63
N GLY A 2 -22.21 -4.29 -9.89
CA GLY A 2 -22.13 -4.31 -8.43
C GLY A 2 -23.35 -3.67 -7.75
N CYS A 3 -23.62 -2.41 -8.07
CA CYS A 3 -24.76 -1.66 -7.52
C CYS A 3 -25.41 -0.68 -8.51
N SER A 4 -24.78 -0.39 -9.64
CA SER A 4 -25.24 0.58 -10.66
C SER A 4 -25.47 2.02 -10.16
N GLN A 5 -25.00 2.37 -8.97
CA GLN A 5 -25.21 3.69 -8.36
C GLN A 5 -23.94 4.31 -7.74
N GLY A 6 -22.80 3.61 -7.78
CA GLY A 6 -21.52 4.11 -7.23
C GLY A 6 -21.27 3.85 -5.75
N GLU A 7 -22.16 3.15 -5.05
CA GLU A 7 -22.11 3.00 -3.59
C GLU A 7 -21.27 1.81 -3.09
N CYS A 8 -21.08 0.77 -3.91
CA CYS A 8 -20.52 -0.50 -3.41
C CYS A 8 -18.99 -0.58 -3.39
N GLY A 9 -18.28 0.31 -4.07
CA GLY A 9 -16.80 0.31 -4.16
C GLY A 9 -16.16 -0.82 -4.95
N ALA A 10 -16.91 -1.84 -5.39
CA ALA A 10 -16.36 -2.97 -6.15
C ALA A 10 -15.68 -2.54 -7.48
N CYS A 11 -15.98 -1.33 -7.96
CA CYS A 11 -15.41 -0.74 -9.16
C CYS A 11 -14.30 0.28 -8.88
N ASN A 12 -13.75 0.33 -7.65
CA ASN A 12 -12.73 1.30 -7.30
C ASN A 12 -11.43 1.05 -8.07
N VAL A 13 -10.88 2.13 -8.61
CA VAL A 13 -9.59 2.20 -9.33
C VAL A 13 -8.95 3.54 -8.98
N GLN A 14 -7.67 3.72 -9.29
CA GLN A 14 -7.03 5.04 -9.22
C GLN A 14 -7.01 5.69 -10.60
N VAL A 15 -7.36 6.98 -10.66
CA VAL A 15 -7.20 7.83 -11.85
C VAL A 15 -6.37 9.04 -11.42
N ASP A 16 -5.20 9.22 -12.05
CA ASP A 16 -4.22 10.26 -11.71
C ASP A 16 -3.89 10.28 -10.20
N GLY A 17 -3.67 9.08 -9.64
CA GLY A 17 -3.33 8.88 -8.22
C GLY A 17 -4.49 9.08 -7.23
N ARG A 18 -5.74 9.24 -7.71
CA ARG A 18 -6.92 9.39 -6.84
C ARG A 18 -7.85 8.19 -6.95
N LEU A 19 -8.25 7.63 -5.82
CA LEU A 19 -9.28 6.60 -5.76
C LEU A 19 -10.64 7.13 -6.23
N VAL A 20 -11.24 6.45 -7.22
CA VAL A 20 -12.55 6.79 -7.77
C VAL A 20 -13.40 5.55 -8.02
N ALA A 21 -14.72 5.71 -7.92
CA ALA A 21 -15.66 4.69 -8.37
C ALA A 21 -15.76 4.74 -9.91
N SER A 22 -15.07 3.85 -10.62
CA SER A 22 -15.01 3.89 -12.10
C SER A 22 -16.37 3.83 -12.79
N CYS A 23 -17.39 3.22 -12.16
CA CYS A 23 -18.74 3.19 -12.73
C CYS A 23 -19.40 4.58 -12.85
N LEU A 24 -18.88 5.59 -12.15
CA LEU A 24 -19.32 6.98 -12.24
C LEU A 24 -18.40 7.84 -13.13
N VAL A 25 -17.37 7.26 -13.75
CA VAL A 25 -16.40 7.97 -14.59
C VAL A 25 -16.62 7.57 -16.05
N PRO A 26 -17.15 8.46 -16.90
CA PRO A 26 -17.25 8.18 -18.33
C PRO A 26 -15.87 7.93 -18.94
N ALA A 27 -15.70 6.85 -19.70
CA ALA A 27 -14.38 6.50 -20.27
C ALA A 27 -13.77 7.64 -21.11
N ALA A 28 -14.60 8.42 -21.82
CA ALA A 28 -14.14 9.55 -22.62
C ALA A 28 -13.47 10.67 -21.78
N THR A 29 -13.83 10.81 -20.50
CA THR A 29 -13.22 11.82 -19.62
C THR A 29 -11.91 11.35 -19.00
N ALA A 30 -11.60 10.05 -19.06
CA ALA A 30 -10.34 9.47 -18.58
C ALA A 30 -9.25 9.42 -19.69
N ALA A 31 -9.55 9.97 -20.88
CA ALA A 31 -8.60 9.98 -21.98
C ALA A 31 -7.34 10.80 -21.61
N GLY A 32 -6.18 10.14 -21.61
CA GLY A 32 -4.90 10.76 -21.26
C GLY A 32 -4.54 10.72 -19.77
N SER A 33 -5.42 10.20 -18.91
CA SER A 33 -5.12 9.98 -17.49
C SER A 33 -4.33 8.69 -17.26
N GLU A 34 -3.54 8.65 -16.18
CA GLU A 34 -3.01 7.39 -15.66
C GLU A 34 -4.12 6.65 -14.93
N VAL A 35 -4.45 5.43 -15.38
CA VAL A 35 -5.44 4.56 -14.71
C VAL A 35 -4.72 3.35 -14.14
N ARG A 36 -4.80 3.17 -12.83
CA ARG A 36 -4.28 1.97 -12.13
C ARG A 36 -5.45 1.15 -11.59
N THR A 37 -5.44 -0.14 -11.91
CA THR A 37 -6.38 -1.14 -11.42
C THR A 37 -5.67 -2.14 -10.50
N VAL A 38 -6.42 -3.11 -9.95
CA VAL A 38 -5.86 -4.11 -9.03
C VAL A 38 -4.72 -4.92 -9.66
N GLU A 39 -4.78 -5.16 -10.96
CA GLU A 39 -3.75 -5.86 -11.74
C GLU A 39 -2.42 -5.10 -11.74
N GLY A 40 -2.48 -3.77 -11.66
CA GLY A 40 -1.31 -2.89 -11.62
C GLY A 40 -0.65 -2.79 -10.25
N LEU A 41 -1.18 -3.45 -9.21
CA LEU A 41 -0.55 -3.47 -7.88
C LEU A 41 0.61 -4.48 -7.81
N ALA A 42 0.58 -5.52 -8.64
CA ALA A 42 1.66 -6.50 -8.70
C ALA A 42 2.87 -5.94 -9.45
N VAL A 43 4.08 -6.27 -9.00
CA VAL A 43 5.34 -5.85 -9.62
C VAL A 43 6.12 -7.10 -9.98
N ASP A 44 6.58 -7.20 -11.23
CA ASP A 44 7.34 -8.35 -11.74
C ASP A 44 6.66 -9.72 -11.52
N GLY A 45 5.32 -9.74 -11.54
CA GLY A 45 4.51 -10.95 -11.31
C GLY A 45 4.32 -11.30 -9.84
N GLU A 46 4.95 -10.56 -8.92
CA GLU A 46 4.78 -10.74 -7.49
C GLU A 46 3.62 -9.88 -6.97
N PRO A 47 2.69 -10.45 -6.17
CA PRO A 47 1.62 -9.66 -5.57
C PRO A 47 2.15 -8.57 -4.64
N SER A 48 1.43 -7.46 -4.54
CA SER A 48 1.74 -6.43 -3.55
C SER A 48 1.62 -6.95 -2.11
N ASP A 49 2.19 -6.21 -1.16
CA ASP A 49 1.98 -6.46 0.27
C ASP A 49 0.49 -6.48 0.65
N VAL A 50 -0.30 -5.54 0.13
CA VAL A 50 -1.76 -5.51 0.29
C VAL A 50 -2.43 -6.77 -0.27
N GLN A 51 -2.08 -7.19 -1.48
CA GLN A 51 -2.66 -8.39 -2.09
C GLN A 51 -2.33 -9.66 -1.28
N ARG A 52 -1.08 -9.78 -0.81
CA ARG A 52 -0.65 -10.89 0.05
C ARG A 52 -1.40 -10.90 1.38
N ALA A 53 -1.48 -9.76 2.06
CA ALA A 53 -2.14 -9.64 3.36
C ALA A 53 -3.64 -9.94 3.28
N LEU A 54 -4.35 -9.43 2.26
CA LEU A 54 -5.78 -9.75 2.05
C LEU A 54 -6.02 -11.25 1.88
N SER A 55 -5.13 -11.95 1.18
CA SER A 55 -5.19 -13.39 1.02
C SER A 55 -4.88 -14.12 2.34
N ALA A 56 -3.82 -13.72 3.04
CA ALA A 56 -3.35 -14.37 4.27
C ALA A 56 -4.32 -14.21 5.44
N CYS A 57 -4.95 -13.05 5.58
CA CYS A 57 -5.87 -12.72 6.67
C CYS A 57 -7.32 -13.16 6.42
N GLY A 58 -7.58 -13.97 5.38
CA GLY A 58 -8.92 -14.49 5.10
C GLY A 58 -9.93 -13.41 4.70
N ALA A 59 -9.48 -12.30 4.12
CA ALA A 59 -10.38 -11.26 3.62
C ALA A 59 -11.16 -11.70 2.37
N VAL A 60 -10.63 -12.69 1.64
CA VAL A 60 -11.19 -13.22 0.39
C VAL A 60 -12.12 -14.39 0.65
N GLN A 61 -13.38 -14.27 0.24
CA GLN A 61 -14.33 -15.39 0.16
C GLN A 61 -14.83 -15.57 -1.28
N CYS A 62 -15.93 -14.92 -1.65
CA CYS A 62 -16.43 -14.97 -3.03
C CYS A 62 -15.55 -14.19 -4.03
N GLY A 63 -14.63 -13.35 -3.53
CA GLY A 63 -13.69 -12.57 -4.35
C GLY A 63 -14.28 -11.31 -5.02
N PHE A 64 -15.60 -11.16 -5.11
CA PHE A 64 -16.21 -10.12 -5.95
C PHE A 64 -15.83 -8.68 -5.58
N CYS A 65 -15.82 -8.34 -4.28
CA CYS A 65 -15.47 -6.99 -3.81
C CYS A 65 -13.96 -6.76 -3.70
N ILE A 66 -13.14 -7.81 -3.81
CA ILE A 66 -11.72 -7.77 -3.44
C ILE A 66 -10.89 -6.86 -4.34
N PRO A 67 -11.12 -6.76 -5.67
CA PRO A 67 -10.42 -5.78 -6.50
C PRO A 67 -10.54 -4.34 -5.98
N GLY A 68 -11.77 -3.86 -5.76
CA GLY A 68 -12.02 -2.52 -5.21
C GLY A 68 -11.53 -2.35 -3.78
N MET A 69 -11.65 -3.40 -2.97
CA MET A 69 -11.12 -3.46 -1.61
C MET A 69 -9.60 -3.25 -1.60
N ALA A 70 -8.87 -3.96 -2.47
CA ALA A 70 -7.42 -3.88 -2.58
C ALA A 70 -6.97 -2.48 -3.04
N MET A 71 -7.66 -1.89 -4.03
CA MET A 71 -7.39 -0.52 -4.46
C MET A 71 -7.61 0.49 -3.33
N THR A 72 -8.67 0.31 -2.54
CA THR A 72 -8.99 1.21 -1.43
C THR A 72 -7.96 1.11 -0.29
N VAL A 73 -7.56 -0.12 0.06
CA VAL A 73 -6.52 -0.34 1.07
C VAL A 73 -5.17 0.18 0.60
N HIS A 74 -4.83 0.00 -0.68
CA HIS A 74 -3.62 0.54 -1.28
C HIS A 74 -3.59 2.07 -1.18
N ASP A 75 -4.66 2.75 -1.61
CA ASP A 75 -4.78 4.20 -1.56
C ASP A 75 -4.68 4.75 -0.12
N LEU A 76 -5.36 4.11 0.84
CA LEU A 76 -5.24 4.42 2.26
C LEU A 76 -3.78 4.37 2.73
N LEU A 77 -3.05 3.31 2.39
CA LEU A 77 -1.68 3.06 2.83
C LEU A 77 -0.63 3.86 2.07
N GLU A 78 -0.95 4.39 0.89
CA GLU A 78 -0.14 5.40 0.20
C GLU A 78 -0.25 6.77 0.89
N GLY A 79 -1.46 7.17 1.32
CA GLY A 79 -1.69 8.45 1.99
C GLY A 79 -1.42 8.48 3.50
N ASN A 80 -1.58 7.35 4.19
CA ASN A 80 -1.34 7.17 5.61
C ASN A 80 -0.69 5.80 5.85
N HIS A 81 0.62 5.79 6.14
CA HIS A 81 1.39 4.55 6.27
C HIS A 81 1.12 3.73 7.53
N ALA A 82 0.44 4.31 8.53
CA ALA A 82 0.10 3.64 9.79
C ALA A 82 -1.28 4.09 10.29
N PRO A 83 -2.36 3.80 9.55
CA PRO A 83 -3.71 4.22 9.93
C PRO A 83 -4.16 3.47 11.17
N SER A 84 -4.90 4.16 12.03
CA SER A 84 -5.63 3.52 13.13
C SER A 84 -6.72 2.59 12.61
N GLU A 85 -7.23 1.70 13.47
CA GLU A 85 -8.37 0.85 13.11
C GLU A 85 -9.60 1.69 12.72
N LEU A 86 -9.81 2.83 13.38
CA LEU A 86 -10.94 3.73 13.06
C LEU A 86 -10.78 4.34 11.67
N GLU A 87 -9.61 4.86 11.33
CA GLU A 87 -9.32 5.42 9.99
C GLU A 87 -9.44 4.34 8.91
N THR A 88 -8.96 3.13 9.21
CA THR A 88 -9.12 1.98 8.32
C THR A 88 -10.59 1.68 8.06
N ARG A 89 -11.41 1.61 9.11
CA ARG A 89 -12.87 1.41 8.97
C ARG A 89 -13.54 2.51 8.15
N GLN A 90 -13.12 3.77 8.34
CA GLN A 90 -13.66 4.91 7.60
C GLN A 90 -13.32 4.83 6.10
N ALA A 91 -12.09 4.47 5.75
CA ALA A 91 -11.68 4.27 4.35
C ALA A 91 -12.50 3.17 3.67
N LEU A 92 -12.87 2.13 4.42
CA LEU A 92 -13.66 1.00 3.92
C LEU A 92 -15.16 1.28 3.81
N CYS A 93 -15.68 2.40 4.31
CA CYS A 93 -17.11 2.70 4.25
C CYS A 93 -17.66 2.72 2.81
N GLY A 94 -16.82 3.03 1.82
CA GLY A 94 -17.18 3.00 0.40
C GLY A 94 -17.04 1.63 -0.26
N ASN A 95 -16.67 0.56 0.46
CA ASN A 95 -16.46 -0.78 -0.10
C ASN A 95 -17.33 -1.82 0.61
N LEU A 96 -18.44 -2.19 -0.01
CA LEU A 96 -19.38 -3.13 0.57
C LEU A 96 -18.93 -4.58 0.34
N CYS A 97 -18.77 -5.32 1.44
CA CYS A 97 -18.52 -6.75 1.43
C CYS A 97 -19.68 -7.50 2.09
N ARG A 98 -20.23 -8.50 1.38
CA ARG A 98 -21.34 -9.31 1.89
C ARG A 98 -20.89 -10.57 2.63
N CYS A 99 -19.65 -11.01 2.44
CA CYS A 99 -19.20 -12.34 2.84
C CYS A 99 -18.31 -12.36 4.09
N SER A 100 -17.35 -11.44 4.22
CA SER A 100 -16.26 -11.54 5.21
C SER A 100 -16.52 -10.88 6.57
N GLY A 101 -17.49 -9.95 6.65
CA GLY A 101 -17.71 -9.17 7.89
C GLY A 101 -16.55 -8.24 8.25
N TYR A 102 -15.68 -7.89 7.28
CA TYR A 102 -14.59 -6.90 7.35
C TYR A 102 -13.40 -7.20 8.28
N ARG A 103 -13.51 -8.10 9.26
CA ARG A 103 -12.41 -8.38 10.21
C ARG A 103 -11.10 -8.73 9.49
N GLY A 104 -11.12 -9.67 8.55
CA GLY A 104 -9.91 -10.07 7.82
C GLY A 104 -9.27 -8.95 6.99
N VAL A 105 -10.04 -7.94 6.57
CA VAL A 105 -9.50 -6.75 5.89
C VAL A 105 -8.80 -5.82 6.88
N LEU A 106 -9.33 -5.66 8.09
CA LEU A 106 -8.69 -4.86 9.14
C LEU A 106 -7.38 -5.51 9.58
N ASP A 107 -7.40 -6.84 9.73
CA ASP A 107 -6.22 -7.61 10.09
C ASP A 107 -5.16 -7.53 8.97
N ALA A 108 -5.57 -7.56 7.69
CA ALA A 108 -4.67 -7.37 6.56
C ALA A 108 -4.00 -5.99 6.55
N VAL A 109 -4.72 -4.92 6.89
CA VAL A 109 -4.13 -3.59 7.00
C VAL A 109 -3.09 -3.54 8.11
N ALA A 110 -3.41 -4.10 9.29
CA ALA A 110 -2.46 -4.17 10.40
C ALA A 110 -1.20 -4.99 10.04
N ASP A 111 -1.36 -6.11 9.32
CA ASP A 111 -0.27 -6.95 8.85
C ASP A 111 0.66 -6.20 7.87
N VAL A 112 0.09 -5.43 6.93
CA VAL A 112 0.89 -4.61 6.01
C VAL A 112 1.67 -3.53 6.75
N VAL A 113 1.05 -2.84 7.70
CA VAL A 113 1.72 -1.80 8.52
C VAL A 113 2.91 -2.41 9.27
N ALA A 114 2.68 -3.51 10.00
CA ALA A 114 3.73 -4.20 10.75
C ALA A 114 4.87 -4.69 9.83
N GLY A 115 4.54 -5.24 8.65
CA GLY A 115 5.53 -5.70 7.68
C GLY A 115 6.38 -4.56 7.10
N ARG A 116 5.78 -3.39 6.85
CA ARG A 116 6.49 -2.19 6.38
C ARG A 116 7.40 -1.62 7.46
N GLU A 117 6.94 -1.53 8.71
CA GLU A 117 7.73 -1.07 9.85
C GLU A 117 8.96 -1.96 10.07
N ALA A 118 8.78 -3.28 10.11
CA ALA A 118 9.89 -4.23 10.25
C ALA A 118 10.90 -4.12 9.10
N SER A 119 10.43 -3.92 7.86
CA SER A 119 11.29 -3.74 6.70
C SER A 119 12.09 -2.42 6.77
N ALA A 120 11.47 -1.34 7.26
CA ALA A 120 12.13 -0.05 7.45
C ALA A 120 13.21 -0.11 8.53
N GLU A 121 12.95 -0.79 9.66
CA GLU A 121 13.94 -1.00 10.73
C GLU A 121 15.13 -1.85 10.25
N ALA A 122 14.86 -2.90 9.47
CA ALA A 122 15.89 -3.74 8.88
C ALA A 122 16.76 -2.95 7.89
N ALA A 123 16.15 -2.12 7.04
CA ALA A 123 16.87 -1.25 6.12
C ALA A 123 17.77 -0.23 6.87
N ALA A 124 17.22 0.44 7.89
CA ALA A 124 17.97 1.39 8.71
C ALA A 124 19.17 0.74 9.41
N SER A 125 19.00 -0.49 9.92
CA SER A 125 20.08 -1.26 10.55
C SER A 125 21.18 -1.65 9.55
N ALA A 126 20.80 -2.04 8.33
CA ALA A 126 21.75 -2.37 7.27
C ALA A 126 22.53 -1.14 6.79
N GLN A 127 21.88 0.04 6.66
CA GLN A 127 22.56 1.30 6.36
C GLN A 127 23.52 1.72 7.49
N ALA A 128 23.14 1.53 8.75
CA ALA A 128 24.01 1.85 9.88
C ALA A 128 25.27 0.96 9.90
N ALA A 129 25.12 -0.32 9.53
CA ALA A 129 26.25 -1.24 9.43
C ALA A 129 27.21 -0.89 8.29
N SER A 130 26.70 -0.48 7.11
CA SER A 130 27.55 -0.08 5.98
C SER A 130 28.28 1.25 6.22
N ALA A 131 27.67 2.19 6.95
CA ALA A 131 28.32 3.45 7.34
C ALA A 131 29.47 3.27 8.35
N GLN A 132 29.53 2.14 9.06
CA GLN A 132 30.63 1.83 9.97
C GLN A 132 31.81 1.12 9.28
N ASP A 133 31.62 0.64 8.05
CA ASP A 133 32.65 -0.01 7.22
C ASP A 133 33.34 0.97 6.25
N GLU A 134 32.95 2.25 6.25
CA GLU A 134 33.61 3.27 5.44
C GLU A 134 35.01 3.57 6.01
N PRO A 135 36.08 3.39 5.22
CA PRO A 135 37.44 3.55 5.72
C PRO A 135 37.70 5.01 6.08
N ARG A 136 37.70 5.30 7.39
CA ARG A 136 38.14 6.58 7.92
C ARG A 136 39.61 6.75 7.59
N ILE A 137 39.91 7.51 6.54
CA ILE A 137 41.27 7.96 6.23
C ILE A 137 41.72 8.81 7.43
N PRO A 138 42.70 8.36 8.23
CA PRO A 138 43.21 9.18 9.32
C PRO A 138 43.85 10.42 8.69
N HIS A 139 43.39 11.62 9.07
CA HIS A 139 44.12 12.84 8.73
C HIS A 139 45.54 12.69 9.31
N GLN A 140 46.52 12.53 8.42
CA GLN A 140 47.92 12.48 8.82
C GLN A 140 48.25 13.82 9.49
N ALA A 141 48.70 13.75 10.74
CA ALA A 141 49.28 14.89 11.43
C ALA A 141 50.48 15.37 10.60
N GLU A 142 50.48 16.64 10.21
CA GLU A 142 51.60 17.22 9.49
C GLU A 142 52.87 17.10 10.34
N ALA A 143 53.88 16.45 9.77
CA ALA A 143 55.20 16.33 10.34
C ALA A 143 55.88 17.70 10.35
N GLY A 144 56.27 18.19 11.53
CA GLY A 144 56.94 19.48 11.63
C GLY A 144 57.34 19.93 13.03
N ALA A 145 57.88 19.03 13.85
CA ALA A 145 58.72 19.42 14.98
C ALA A 145 60.18 19.36 14.52
N GLY A 146 60.87 20.50 14.45
CA GLY A 146 62.30 20.56 14.19
C GLY A 146 62.80 21.98 13.93
N GLY A 147 63.36 22.61 14.97
CA GLY A 147 64.07 23.89 14.89
C GLY A 147 63.97 24.70 16.17
#